data_AF-D2H2X5-F1
#
_entry.id   AF-D2H2X5-F1
#
_cell.length_a   1.000
_cell.length_b   1.000
_cell.length_c   1.000
_cell.angle_alpha   90.00
_cell.angle_beta   90.00
_cell.angle_gamma   90.00
#
_symmetry.space_group_name_H-M   'P 1'
#
loop_
_entity.id
_entity.type
_entity.pdbx_description
1 polymer ?
#
loop_
_entity_poly.entity_id
_entity_poly.type
_entity_poly.pdbx_seq_one_letter_code
_entity_poly.pdbx_strand_id
1 'polypeptide(L)'
;RQKISKDGVELNSTINQLDIMNIYRLFHPKTADYTFFLKLHGTFTKIDHILSHKTHLNKFQRMEIILCLLSDNHGIKLKINNRKRAGKSPNTWRLNNALLNNIWVKEEISREI
;
A
#
# COMPACT_ATOMS: atom_id res chain seq x y z
N ARG A 1 6.62 14.35 -24.11
CA ARG A 1 5.39 14.14 -23.32
C ARG A 1 5.14 12.64 -23.26
N GLN A 2 5.09 12.02 -22.08
CA GLN A 2 4.77 10.59 -21.97
C GLN A 2 3.32 10.36 -22.42
N LYS A 3 3.09 9.33 -23.23
CA LYS A 3 1.77 8.94 -23.71
C LYS A 3 1.09 8.16 -22.59
N ILE A 4 0.05 8.74 -21.97
CA ILE A 4 -0.77 8.03 -20.97
C ILE A 4 -1.53 6.92 -21.71
N SER A 5 -1.53 5.71 -21.15
CA SER A 5 -2.29 4.59 -21.70
C SER A 5 -3.79 4.85 -21.59
N LYS A 6 -4.59 4.21 -22.45
CA LYS A 6 -6.06 4.27 -22.38
C LYS A 6 -6.55 3.81 -20.99
N ASP A 7 -5.97 2.74 -20.48
CA ASP A 7 -6.31 2.16 -19.18
C ASP A 7 -6.00 3.14 -18.02
N GLY A 8 -4.92 3.92 -18.12
CA GLY A 8 -4.60 4.94 -17.13
C GLY A 8 -5.61 6.08 -17.11
N VAL A 9 -6.16 6.45 -18.27
CA VAL A 9 -7.24 7.45 -18.36
C VAL A 9 -8.52 6.91 -17.75
N GLU A 10 -8.88 5.67 -18.08
CA GLU A 10 -10.08 5.00 -17.54
C GLU A 10 -10.01 4.83 -16.02
N LEU A 11 -8.86 4.39 -15.49
CA LEU A 11 -8.64 4.28 -14.05
C LEU A 11 -8.83 5.62 -13.34
N ASN A 12 -8.25 6.71 -13.87
CA ASN A 12 -8.40 8.04 -13.30
C ASN A 12 -9.87 8.52 -13.35
N SER A 13 -10.59 8.20 -14.42
CA SER A 13 -12.03 8.50 -14.53
C SER A 13 -12.81 7.78 -13.44
N THR A 14 -12.58 6.48 -13.24
CA THR A 14 -13.25 5.67 -12.22
C THR A 14 -12.93 6.14 -10.80
N ILE A 15 -11.67 6.48 -10.51
CA ILE A 15 -11.27 7.03 -9.22
C ILE A 15 -12.04 8.32 -8.92
N ASN A 16 -12.16 9.20 -9.91
CA ASN A 16 -12.91 10.46 -9.78
C ASN A 16 -14.40 10.21 -9.58
N GLN A 17 -15.00 9.28 -10.33
CA GLN A 17 -16.41 8.94 -10.23
C GLN A 17 -16.78 8.35 -8.86
N LEU A 18 -15.89 7.57 -8.25
CA LEU A 18 -16.11 6.95 -6.94
C LEU A 18 -15.76 7.87 -5.76
N ASP A 19 -15.39 9.13 -6.00
CA ASP A 19 -14.90 10.06 -4.98
C ASP A 19 -13.76 9.49 -4.12
N ILE A 20 -12.93 8.66 -4.76
CA ILE A 20 -11.71 8.11 -4.18
C ILE A 20 -10.55 9.05 -4.48
N MET A 21 -9.59 9.13 -3.57
CA MET A 21 -8.39 9.94 -3.75
C MET A 21 -7.14 9.19 -3.29
N ASN A 22 -6.02 9.48 -3.96
CA ASN A 22 -4.70 9.06 -3.52
C ASN A 22 -4.27 9.88 -2.31
N ILE A 23 -4.25 9.24 -1.14
CA ILE A 23 -3.95 9.90 0.14
C ILE A 23 -2.52 10.42 0.17
N TYR A 24 -1.58 9.75 -0.50
CA TYR A 24 -0.19 10.20 -0.50
C TYR A 24 -0.05 11.55 -1.21
N ARG A 25 -0.73 11.73 -2.34
CA ARG A 25 -0.72 13.00 -3.09
C ARG A 25 -1.38 14.14 -2.34
N LEU A 26 -2.30 13.86 -1.41
CA LEU A 26 -2.88 14.86 -0.52
C LEU A 26 -1.82 15.45 0.42
N PHE A 27 -0.99 14.61 1.04
CA PHE A 27 0.07 15.06 1.96
C PHE A 27 1.30 15.61 1.23
N HIS A 28 1.60 15.06 0.05
CA HIS A 28 2.83 15.30 -0.69
C HIS A 28 2.55 15.65 -2.16
N PRO A 29 1.87 16.79 -2.44
CA PRO A 29 1.38 17.09 -3.79
C PRO A 29 2.50 17.29 -4.81
N LYS A 30 3.66 17.80 -4.37
CA LYS A 30 4.82 18.10 -5.23
C LYS A 30 5.96 17.10 -5.11
N THR A 31 5.93 16.22 -4.10
CA THR A 31 7.03 15.30 -3.83
C THR A 31 7.05 14.17 -4.86
N ALA A 32 8.26 13.80 -5.28
CA ALA A 32 8.52 12.72 -6.22
C ALA A 32 9.24 11.55 -5.51
N ASP A 33 8.67 11.06 -4.40
CA ASP A 33 9.19 9.86 -3.74
C ASP A 33 8.77 8.59 -4.47
N TYR A 34 9.54 7.52 -4.26
CA TYR A 34 9.40 6.23 -4.91
C TYR A 34 9.19 5.11 -3.89
N THR A 35 8.60 4.00 -4.34
CA THR A 35 8.44 2.80 -3.52
C THR A 35 9.19 1.60 -4.07
N PHE A 36 9.67 1.66 -5.30
CA PHE A 36 10.36 0.56 -5.94
C PHE A 36 11.52 1.06 -6.81
N PHE A 37 12.58 0.26 -6.89
CA PHE A 37 13.69 0.49 -7.81
C PHE A 37 13.77 -0.62 -8.84
N LEU A 38 13.58 -0.27 -10.11
CA LEU A 38 13.68 -1.22 -11.21
C LEU A 38 15.12 -1.24 -11.75
N LYS A 39 15.88 -2.26 -11.36
CA LYS A 39 17.30 -2.42 -11.72
C LYS A 39 17.55 -2.42 -13.23
N LEU A 40 16.69 -3.09 -14.02
CA LEU A 40 16.86 -3.22 -15.48
C LEU A 40 16.98 -1.87 -16.19
N HIS A 41 16.25 -0.87 -15.72
CA HIS A 41 16.21 0.46 -16.33
C HIS A 41 16.85 1.54 -15.47
N GLY A 42 17.35 1.19 -14.27
CA GLY A 42 17.88 2.16 -13.31
C GLY A 42 16.85 3.20 -12.86
N THR A 43 15.56 2.85 -12.85
CA THR A 43 14.47 3.81 -12.65
C THR A 43 13.78 3.57 -11.32
N PHE A 44 13.56 4.66 -10.57
CA PHE A 44 12.72 4.68 -9.39
C PHE A 44 11.25 4.87 -9.79
N THR A 45 10.38 4.00 -9.31
CA THR A 45 8.94 4.06 -9.58
C THR A 45 8.15 4.03 -8.30
N LYS A 46 6.93 4.56 -8.37
CA LYS A 46 5.95 4.49 -7.30
C LYS A 46 4.78 3.67 -7.78
N ILE A 47 4.76 2.40 -7.40
CA ILE A 47 3.72 1.43 -7.79
C ILE A 47 2.70 1.21 -6.67
N ASP A 48 3.06 1.51 -5.43
CA ASP A 48 2.19 1.35 -4.27
C ASP A 48 1.40 2.63 -4.00
N HIS A 49 0.08 2.48 -3.87
CA HIS A 49 -0.85 3.57 -3.63
C HIS A 49 -1.85 3.21 -2.54
N ILE A 50 -2.08 4.13 -1.61
CA ILE A 50 -3.21 4.04 -0.69
C ILE A 50 -4.29 4.99 -1.15
N LEU A 51 -5.41 4.40 -1.55
CA LEU A 51 -6.60 5.10 -2.00
C LEU A 51 -7.64 5.12 -0.88
N SER A 52 -8.35 6.23 -0.71
CA SER A 52 -9.48 6.29 0.21
C SER A 52 -10.51 7.32 -0.22
N HIS A 53 -11.72 7.18 0.30
CA HIS A 53 -12.83 8.07 0.00
C HIS A 53 -12.63 9.46 0.59
N LYS A 54 -13.00 10.51 -0.16
CA LYS A 54 -12.86 11.92 0.25
C LYS A 54 -13.59 12.26 1.56
N THR A 55 -14.61 11.50 1.95
CA THR A 55 -15.33 11.72 3.22
C THR A 55 -14.51 11.42 4.48
N HIS A 56 -13.36 10.74 4.35
CA HIS A 56 -12.53 10.35 5.48
C HIS A 56 -11.29 11.22 5.66
N LEU A 57 -11.19 12.34 4.95
CA LEU A 57 -10.01 13.22 4.97
C LEU A 57 -9.61 13.67 6.38
N ASN A 58 -10.57 13.98 7.23
CA ASN A 58 -10.34 14.40 8.61
C ASN A 58 -9.73 13.32 9.51
N LYS A 59 -9.69 12.06 9.07
CA LYS A 59 -9.10 10.95 9.81
C LYS A 59 -7.62 10.76 9.51
N PHE A 60 -7.09 11.27 8.39
CA PHE A 60 -5.68 11.07 8.05
C PHE A 60 -4.80 12.08 8.78
N GLN A 61 -3.75 11.61 9.46
CA GLN A 61 -2.83 12.47 10.21
C GLN A 61 -1.50 12.68 9.50
N ARG A 62 -0.89 11.59 9.00
CA ARG A 62 0.45 11.60 8.41
C ARG A 62 0.61 10.43 7.47
N MET A 63 1.40 10.62 6.43
CA MET A 63 1.77 9.56 5.51
C MET A 63 3.24 9.63 5.14
N GLU A 64 3.90 8.47 5.15
CA GLU A 64 5.35 8.36 4.97
C GLU A 64 5.69 7.12 4.15
N ILE A 65 6.82 7.17 3.45
CA ILE A 65 7.46 5.99 2.86
C ILE A 65 8.58 5.57 3.81
N ILE A 66 8.61 4.27 4.11
CA ILE A 66 9.59 3.65 4.98
C ILE A 66 10.47 2.77 4.12
N LEU A 67 11.76 3.09 4.10
CA LEU A 67 12.75 2.27 3.42
C LEU A 67 12.71 0.84 4.00
N CYS A 68 12.63 -0.16 3.12
CA CYS A 68 12.66 -1.56 3.50
C CYS A 68 13.98 -2.17 3.01
N LEU A 69 14.72 -2.82 3.91
CA LEU A 69 15.94 -3.57 3.57
C LEU A 69 15.64 -5.05 3.26
N LEU A 70 14.44 -5.52 3.61
CA LEU A 70 14.03 -6.91 3.50
C LEU A 70 13.19 -7.19 2.25
N SER A 71 12.90 -6.16 1.45
CA SER A 71 12.08 -6.27 0.23
C SER A 71 12.53 -5.21 -0.76
N ASP A 72 12.38 -5.52 -2.05
CA ASP A 72 12.61 -4.57 -3.13
C ASP A 72 11.60 -3.40 -3.13
N ASN A 73 10.49 -3.54 -2.38
CA ASN A 73 9.50 -2.49 -2.17
C ASN A 73 9.67 -1.80 -0.82
N HIS A 74 9.71 -0.47 -0.84
CA HIS A 74 9.59 0.37 0.35
C HIS A 74 8.16 0.32 0.88
N GLY A 75 8.02 0.30 2.20
CA GLY A 75 6.73 0.32 2.86
C GLY A 75 6.07 1.70 2.77
N ILE A 76 4.73 1.73 2.77
CA ILE A 76 3.97 2.97 2.97
C ILE A 76 3.27 2.90 4.33
N LYS A 77 3.47 3.92 5.16
CA LYS A 77 2.82 4.05 6.46
C LYS A 77 1.81 5.19 6.46
N LEU A 78 0.57 4.87 6.80
CA LEU A 78 -0.50 5.84 7.01
C LEU A 78 -0.90 5.88 8.49
N LYS A 79 -0.81 7.05 9.11
CA LYS A 79 -1.31 7.29 10.46
C LYS A 79 -2.74 7.84 10.38
N ILE A 80 -3.68 7.14 11.00
CA ILE A 80 -5.09 7.54 11.08
C ILE A 80 -5.48 7.91 12.52
N ASN A 81 -6.24 9.00 12.67
CA ASN A 81 -6.92 9.36 13.89
C ASN A 81 -8.29 8.69 13.93
N ASN A 82 -8.41 7.61 14.69
CA ASN A 82 -9.71 7.04 14.99
C ASN A 82 -10.15 7.48 16.39
N ARG A 83 -11.09 8.44 16.48
CA ARG A 83 -11.67 8.87 17.77
C ARG A 83 -12.56 7.79 18.41
N LYS A 84 -12.93 6.72 17.70
CA LYS A 84 -13.62 5.59 18.32
C LYS A 84 -12.59 4.69 18.99
N ARG A 85 -12.73 4.45 20.30
CA ARG A 85 -12.11 3.29 20.97
C ARG A 85 -12.39 2.09 20.08
N ALA A 86 -11.37 1.56 19.42
CA ALA A 86 -11.48 0.26 18.82
C ALA A 86 -11.71 -0.70 19.98
N GLY A 87 -12.96 -1.13 20.20
CA GLY A 87 -13.17 -2.40 20.89
C GLY A 87 -12.31 -3.44 20.18
N LYS A 88 -11.77 -4.41 20.92
CA LYS A 88 -10.97 -5.50 20.33
C LYS A 88 -11.67 -5.98 19.07
N SER A 89 -11.04 -5.81 17.91
CA SER A 89 -11.62 -6.28 16.66
C SER A 89 -11.82 -7.80 16.81
N PRO A 90 -13.03 -8.34 16.58
CA PRO A 90 -13.25 -9.78 16.68
C PRO A 90 -12.40 -10.57 15.66
N ASN A 91 -11.85 -9.88 14.65
CA ASN A 91 -11.20 -10.46 13.49
C ASN A 91 -9.72 -10.07 13.45
N THR A 92 -8.94 -10.47 14.45
CA THR A 92 -7.48 -10.57 14.26
C THR A 92 -7.19 -11.86 13.51
N TRP A 93 -6.63 -11.77 12.30
CA TRP A 93 -6.12 -12.93 11.59
C TRP A 93 -5.05 -13.60 12.47
N ARG A 94 -5.36 -14.79 13.01
CA ARG A 94 -4.42 -15.61 13.77
C ARG A 94 -3.96 -16.73 12.87
N LEU A 95 -2.66 -16.77 12.60
CA LEU A 95 -2.05 -17.88 11.89
C LEU A 95 -2.27 -19.18 12.68
N ASN A 96 -2.71 -20.24 12.00
CA ASN A 96 -2.94 -21.52 12.64
C ASN A 96 -1.61 -22.23 12.88
N ASN A 97 -1.17 -22.28 14.13
CA ASN A 97 0.08 -22.96 14.51
C ASN A 97 0.09 -24.46 14.15
N ALA A 98 -1.08 -25.11 14.05
CA ALA A 98 -1.14 -26.50 13.62
C ALA A 98 -0.73 -26.67 12.16
N LEU A 99 -1.09 -25.72 11.28
CA LEU A 99 -0.66 -25.73 9.89
C LEU A 99 0.85 -25.49 9.78
N LEU A 100 1.39 -24.56 10.57
CA LEU A 100 2.82 -24.31 10.61
C LEU A 100 3.62 -25.50 11.16
N ASN A 101 3.02 -26.38 11.95
CA ASN A 101 3.68 -27.57 12.47
C ASN A 101 3.65 -28.75 11.48
N ASN A 102 2.88 -28.66 10.39
CA ASN A 102 2.88 -29.67 9.35
C ASN A 102 4.20 -29.61 8.57
N ILE A 103 4.90 -30.74 8.51
CA ILE A 103 6.21 -30.87 7.85
C ILE A 103 6.13 -30.46 6.38
N TRP A 104 5.10 -30.90 5.66
CA TRP A 104 4.92 -30.56 4.25
C TRP A 104 4.73 -29.05 4.04
N VAL A 105 3.96 -28.40 4.91
CA VAL A 105 3.77 -26.94 4.86
C VAL A 105 5.09 -26.20 5.14
N LYS A 106 5.91 -26.69 6.09
CA LYS A 106 7.24 -26.10 6.35
C LYS A 106 8.19 -26.27 5.18
N GLU A 107 8.22 -27.45 4.57
CA GLU A 107 9.05 -27.74 3.41
C GLU A 107 8.67 -26.86 2.22
N GLU A 108 7.37 -26.68 1.98
CA GLU A 108 6.90 -25.83 0.89
C GLU A 108 7.20 -24.35 1.12
N ILE A 109 7.01 -23.85 2.34
CA ILE A 109 7.41 -22.47 2.69
C ILE A 109 8.92 -22.29 2.51
N SER A 110 9.72 -23.27 2.92
CA SER A 110 11.19 -23.21 2.80
C SER A 110 11.69 -23.35 1.36
N ARG A 111 10.84 -23.84 0.45
CA ARG A 111 11.13 -23.90 -0.99
C ARG A 111 10.87 -22.55 -1.66
N GLU A 112 9.85 -21.83 -1.19
CA GLU A 112 9.37 -20.58 -1.78
C GLU A 112 10.13 -19.34 -1.26
N ILE A 113 10.64 -19.38 -0.02
CA ILE A 113 11.41 -18.31 0.64
C ILE A 113 12.90 -18.64 0.60
#